data_AF-A0A9X1CAV4-F1
#
_entry.id   AF-A0A9X1CAV4-F1
#
_cell.length_a   1.000
_cell.length_b   1.000
_cell.length_c   1.000
_cell.angle_alpha   90.00
_cell.angle_beta   90.00
_cell.angle_gamma   90.00
#
_symmetry.space_group_name_H-M   'P 1'
#
loop_
_entity.id
_entity.type
_entity.pdbx_description
1 polymer ?
#
loop_
_entity_poly.entity_id
_entity_poly.type
_entity_poly.pdbx_seq_one_letter_code
_entity_poly.pdbx_strand_id
1 'polypeptide(L)' 'MESFFTISNVMTKKLGRKLQDEELKFLQWMYERYTEEQLETELEQTDADALITLNS' A
#
# COMPACT_ATOMS: atom_id res chain seq x y z
N MET A 1 -6.04 -5.45 0.77
CA MET A 1 -4.98 -4.80 -0.02
C MET A 1 -4.70 -5.61 -1.29
N GLU A 2 -4.52 -4.95 -2.42
CA GLU A 2 -3.96 -5.61 -3.61
C GLU A 2 -2.51 -5.98 -3.35
N SER A 3 -2.03 -7.11 -3.91
CA SER A 3 -0.63 -7.50 -3.76
C SER A 3 0.27 -6.71 -4.73
N PHE A 4 1.55 -6.54 -4.38
CA PHE A 4 2.55 -5.98 -5.29
C PHE A 4 2.57 -6.69 -6.66
N PHE A 5 2.39 -8.00 -6.68
CA PHE A 5 2.36 -8.81 -7.91
C PHE A 5 1.15 -8.49 -8.79
N THR A 6 0.00 -8.19 -8.18
CA THR A 6 -1.20 -7.75 -8.90
C THR A 6 -0.93 -6.41 -9.60
N ILE A 7 -0.37 -5.45 -8.86
CA ILE A 7 -0.08 -4.10 -9.35
C ILE A 7 0.96 -4.15 -10.48
N SER A 8 2.05 -4.91 -10.31
CA SER A 8 3.09 -5.04 -11.34
C SER A 8 2.56 -5.67 -12.64
N ASN A 9 1.67 -6.66 -12.53
CA ASN A 9 1.04 -7.30 -13.68
C ASN A 9 0.07 -6.34 -14.40
N VAL A 10 -0.72 -5.56 -13.65
CA VAL A 10 -1.59 -4.52 -14.22
C VAL A 10 -0.77 -3.47 -14.96
N MET A 11 0.32 -2.99 -14.36
CA MET A 11 1.20 -1.99 -14.98
C MET A 11 1.87 -2.53 -16.25
N THR A 12 2.36 -3.77 -16.22
CA THR A 12 2.91 -4.46 -17.40
C THR A 12 1.87 -4.55 -18.53
N LYS A 13 0.62 -4.91 -18.22
CA LYS A 13 -0.46 -4.97 -19.20
C LYS A 13 -0.80 -3.60 -19.78
N LYS A 14 -0.87 -2.55 -18.94
CA LYS A 14 -1.17 -1.17 -19.37
C LYS A 14 -0.08 -0.58 -20.25
N LEU A 15 1.18 -0.84 -19.92
CA LEU A 15 2.32 -0.37 -20.69
C LEU A 15 2.55 -1.16 -21.98
N GLY A 16 1.97 -2.36 -22.09
CA GLY A 16 2.18 -3.26 -23.23
C GLY A 16 3.60 -3.82 -23.31
N ARG A 17 4.41 -3.63 -22.26
CA ARG A 17 5.78 -4.12 -22.15
C ARG A 17 6.10 -4.48 -20.71
N LYS A 18 7.15 -5.28 -20.52
CA LYS A 18 7.71 -5.54 -19.18
C LYS A 18 8.23 -4.23 -18.57
N LEU A 19 8.04 -4.11 -17.27
CA LEU A 19 8.69 -3.09 -16.45
C LEU A 19 10.20 -3.32 -16.49
N GLN A 20 10.95 -2.24 -16.60
CA GLN A 20 12.41 -2.23 -16.44
C GLN A 20 12.76 -2.31 -14.95
N ASP A 21 13.99 -2.70 -14.63
CA ASP A 21 14.42 -2.90 -13.25
C ASP A 21 14.25 -1.65 -12.38
N GLU A 22 14.50 -0.46 -12.94
CA GLU A 22 14.30 0.82 -12.23
C GLU A 22 12.83 1.12 -11.97
N GLU A 23 11.96 0.84 -12.94
CA GLU A 23 10.51 0.99 -12.80
C GLU A 23 9.95 0.00 -11.77
N LEU A 24 10.51 -1.21 -11.73
CA LEU A 24 10.13 -2.24 -10.76
C LEU A 24 10.53 -1.83 -9.33
N LYS A 25 11.75 -1.30 -9.15
CA LYS A 25 12.24 -0.77 -7.87
C LYS A 25 11.40 0.41 -7.39
N PHE A 26 11.08 1.34 -8.30
CA PHE A 26 10.21 2.46 -7.98
C PHE A 26 8.81 2.00 -7.56
N LEU A 27 8.23 1.05 -8.31
CA LEU A 27 6.91 0.52 -7.99
C LEU A 27 6.89 -0.22 -6.65
N GLN A 28 7.96 -0.94 -6.33
CA GLN A 28 8.11 -1.62 -5.05
C GLN A 28 8.17 -0.61 -3.90
N TRP A 29 9.00 0.42 -4.02
CA TRP A 29 9.10 1.49 -3.04
C TRP A 29 7.75 2.18 -2.80
N MET A 30 7.01 2.49 -3.88
CA MET A 30 5.66 3.07 -3.78
C MET A 30 4.68 2.16 -3.05
N TYR A 31 4.73 0.86 -3.31
CA TYR A 31 3.86 -0.13 -2.67
C TYR A 31 4.14 -0.26 -1.17
N GLU A 32 5.43 -0.34 -0.79
CA GLU A 32 5.86 -0.40 0.61
C GLU A 32 5.40 0.85 1.36
N ARG A 33 5.67 2.03 0.79
CA ARG A 33 5.26 3.32 1.35
C ARG A 33 3.73 3.42 1.54
N TYR A 34 2.95 3.04 0.55
CA TYR A 34 1.49 3.01 0.65
C TYR A 34 1.00 2.05 1.72
N THR A 35 1.65 0.89 1.86
CA THR A 35 1.28 -0.11 2.87
C THR A 35 1.57 0.41 4.28
N GLU A 36 2.69 1.09 4.48
CA GLU A 36 3.04 1.74 5.76
C GLU A 36 2.03 2.84 6.11
N GLU A 37 1.71 3.73 5.18
CA GLU A 37 0.75 4.82 5.42
C GLU A 37 -0.66 4.31 5.74
N GLN A 38 -1.09 3.23 5.09
CA GLN A 38 -2.36 2.57 5.42
C GLN A 38 -2.34 1.94 6.81
N LEU A 39 -1.24 1.28 7.19
CA LEU A 39 -1.10 0.67 8.50
C LEU A 39 -1.07 1.73 9.61
N GLU A 40 -0.40 2.85 9.38
CA GLU A 40 -0.41 4.01 10.30
C GLU A 40 -1.82 4.58 10.45
N THR A 41 -2.56 4.73 9.35
CA THR A 41 -3.96 5.19 9.38
C THR A 41 -4.89 4.22 10.14
N GLU A 42 -4.72 2.90 9.95
CA GLU A 42 -5.50 1.88 10.66
C GLU A 42 -5.18 1.85 12.17
N LEU A 43 -3.92 2.08 12.55
CA LEU A 43 -3.50 2.18 13.96
C LEU A 43 -4.04 3.45 14.64
N GLU A 44 -4.01 4.60 13.98
CA GLU A 44 -4.58 5.84 14.50
C GLU A 44 -6.10 5.73 14.73
N GLN A 45 -6.82 5.00 13.87
CA GLN A 45 -8.25 4.75 14.03
C GLN A 45 -8.56 3.81 15.19
N THR A 46 -7.74 2.78 15.42
CA THR A 46 -7.94 1.84 16.54
C THR A 46 -7.66 2.48 17.90
N ASP A 47 -6.66 3.36 17.99
CA ASP A 47 -6.39 4.13 19.22
C ASP A 47 -7.52 5.14 19.52
N ALA A 48 -8.10 5.76 18.50
CA ALA A 48 -9.24 6.68 18.67
C ALA A 48 -10.50 5.95 19.17
N ASP A 49 -10.82 4.78 18.63
CA ASP A 49 -11.98 3.98 19.04
C ASP A 49 -11.81 3.38 20.45
N ALA A 50 -10.58 3.01 20.83
CA ALA A 50 -10.28 2.55 22.19
C ALA A 50 -10.48 3.66 23.25
N LEU A 51 -10.12 4.91 22.93
CA LEU A 51 -10.31 6.07 23.80
C LEU A 51 -11.78 6.47 23.97
N ILE A 52 -12.62 6.26 22.96
CA ILE A 52 -14.07 6.52 23.02
C ILE A 52 -14.77 5.47 23.90
N THR A 53 -14.34 4.20 23.80
CA THR A 53 -14.93 3.08 24.55
C THR A 53 -14.61 3.12 26.05
N LEU A 54 -13.44 3.64 26.44
CA LEU A 54 -13.04 3.79 27.84
C LEU A 54 -13.70 4.98 28.56
N ASN A 55 -14.28 5.93 27.82
CA ASN A 55 -14.94 7.12 28.37
C ASN A 55 -16.49 7.06 28.31
N SER A 56 -17.07 5.90 27.99
CA SER A 56 -18.52 5.66 27.95
C SER A 56 -19.02 4.80 29.09
#